data_AF-A0A3M1J1Q7-F1
#
_entry.id   AF-A0A3M1J1Q7-F1
#
_cell.length_a   1.000
_cell.length_b   1.000
_cell.length_c   1.000
_cell.angle_alpha   90.00
_cell.angle_beta   90.00
_cell.angle_gamma   90.00
#
_symmetry.space_group_name_H-M   'P 1'
#
loop_
_entity.id
_entity.type
_entity.pdbx_description
1 polymer ?
#
loop_
_entity_poly.entity_id
_entity_poly.type
_entity_poly.pdbx_seq_one_letter_code
_entity_poly.pdbx_strand_id
1 'polypeptide(L)' 'MQKTEMELLLAGYGLTTAEILYHMPDHRSLLQSFAWQEYDLAPNFPRLREFLDFWDRK' A
#
# COMPACT_ATOMS: atom_id res chain seq x y z
N MET A 1 -12.49 0.77 18.62
CA MET A 1 -11.24 0.37 19.28
C MET A 1 -10.26 0.01 18.19
N GLN A 2 -9.06 0.58 18.18
CA GLN A 2 -8.03 0.23 17.19
C GLN A 2 -7.56 -1.20 17.49
N LYS A 3 -7.48 -2.08 16.47
CA LYS A 3 -6.96 -3.44 16.67
C LYS A 3 -5.47 -3.36 16.99
N THR A 4 -5.03 -4.18 17.93
CA THR A 4 -3.61 -4.40 18.22
C THR A 4 -2.96 -5.16 17.07
N GLU A 5 -1.63 -5.05 16.96
CA GLU A 5 -0.84 -5.81 16.00
C GLU A 5 -1.06 -7.32 16.13
N MET A 6 -1.09 -7.85 17.37
CA MET A 6 -1.34 -9.26 17.63
C MET A 6 -2.71 -9.72 17.08
N GLU A 7 -3.75 -8.90 17.24
CA GLU A 7 -5.08 -9.21 16.70
C GLU A 7 -5.11 -9.18 15.16
N LEU A 8 -4.28 -8.36 14.52
CA LEU A 8 -4.13 -8.35 13.06
C LEU A 8 -3.42 -9.62 12.58
N LEU A 9 -2.30 -9.97 13.21
CA LEU A 9 -1.54 -11.18 12.89
C LEU A 9 -2.40 -12.45 13.05
N LEU A 10 -3.14 -12.56 14.16
CA LEU A 10 -4.07 -13.67 14.40
C LEU A 10 -5.23 -13.71 13.39
N ALA A 11 -5.61 -12.57 12.82
CA ALA A 11 -6.60 -12.48 11.76
C ALA A 11 -6.03 -12.77 10.36
N GLY A 12 -4.74 -13.15 10.25
CA GLY A 12 -4.08 -13.50 9.00
C GLY A 12 -3.47 -12.33 8.24
N TYR A 13 -3.43 -11.13 8.83
CA TYR A 13 -2.72 -10.01 8.23
C TYR A 13 -1.22 -10.21 8.35
N GLY A 14 -0.48 -9.80 7.32
CA GLY A 14 0.98 -9.70 7.34
C GLY A 14 1.41 -8.25 7.17
N LEU A 15 2.53 -7.87 7.78
CA LEU A 15 3.18 -6.60 7.47
C LEU A 15 3.63 -6.64 6.00
N THR A 16 3.01 -5.82 5.17
CA THR A 16 3.21 -5.78 3.73
C THR A 16 3.94 -4.51 3.36
N THR A 17 5.02 -4.64 2.59
CA THR A 17 5.78 -3.51 2.06
C THR A 17 5.68 -3.53 0.54
N ALA A 18 5.39 -2.37 -0.06
CA ALA A 18 5.34 -2.19 -1.51
C ALA A 18 6.20 -0.99 -1.90
N GLU A 19 7.01 -1.16 -2.95
CA GLU A 19 7.66 -0.05 -3.63
C GLU A 19 6.81 0.37 -4.83
N ILE A 20 6.31 1.60 -4.80
CA ILE A 20 5.42 2.12 -5.84
C ILE A 20 6.22 3.05 -6.73
N LEU A 21 6.39 2.66 -7.99
CA LEU A 21 7.06 3.45 -9.01
C LEU A 21 6.02 4.25 -9.80
N TYR A 22 6.26 5.54 -9.98
CA TYR A 22 5.35 6.42 -10.69
C TYR A 22 6.07 7.54 -11.45
N HIS A 23 5.38 8.10 -12.43
CA HIS A 23 5.85 9.26 -13.19
C HIS A 23 5.11 10.52 -12.76
N MET A 24 5.84 11.63 -12.66
CA MET A 24 5.23 12.93 -12.44
C MET A 24 4.46 13.39 -13.69
N PRO A 25 3.20 13.87 -13.56
CA PRO A 25 2.40 14.27 -14.71
C PRO A 25 3.05 15.37 -15.58
N ASP A 26 3.75 16.29 -14.95
CA ASP A 26 4.46 17.42 -15.55
C ASP A 26 5.87 17.06 -16.06
N HIS A 27 6.46 15.96 -15.56
CA HIS A 27 7.81 15.50 -15.92
C HIS A 27 7.86 13.97 -16.11
N ARG A 28 7.29 13.50 -17.23
CA ARG A 28 7.19 12.05 -17.55
C ARG A 28 8.53 11.31 -17.71
N SER A 29 9.64 12.01 -17.92
CA SER A 29 10.97 11.38 -17.96
C SER A 29 11.53 11.06 -16.56
N LEU A 30 10.94 11.60 -15.50
CA LEU A 30 11.33 11.34 -14.12
C LEU A 30 10.53 10.14 -13.60
N LEU A 31 11.24 9.11 -13.16
CA LEU A 31 10.68 7.99 -12.41
C LEU A 31 10.93 8.24 -10.92
N GLN A 32 9.87 8.21 -10.12
CA GLN A 32 9.95 8.34 -8.66
C GLN A 32 9.55 7.03 -7.99
N SER A 33 10.01 6.86 -6.75
CA SER A 33 9.70 5.72 -5.90
C SER A 33 9.05 6.19 -4.60
N PHE A 34 8.01 5.49 -4.15
CA PHE A 34 7.35 5.69 -2.87
C PHE A 34 7.29 4.35 -2.11
N ALA A 35 7.88 4.33 -0.91
CA ALA A 35 7.83 3.17 -0.03
C ALA A 35 6.55 3.21 0.80
N TRP A 36 5.69 2.22 0.59
CA TRP A 36 4.44 2.03 1.33
C TRP A 36 4.55 0.80 2.23
N GLN A 37 4.02 0.89 3.45
CA GLN A 37 4.01 -0.23 4.39
C GLN A 37 2.75 -0.19 5.27
N GLU A 38 2.03 -1.31 5.34
CA GLU A 38 0.81 -1.47 6.13
C GLU A 38 0.53 -2.96 6.39
N TYR A 39 -0.29 -3.27 7.39
CA TYR A 39 -0.85 -4.62 7.52
C TYR A 39 -1.88 -4.92 6.42
N ASP A 40 -1.67 -6.00 5.66
CA ASP A 40 -2.58 -6.39 4.58
C ASP A 40 -2.78 -7.91 4.49
N LEU A 41 -3.77 -8.32 3.70
CA LEU A 41 -4.16 -9.72 3.50
C LEU A 41 -3.68 -10.25 2.15
N ALA A 42 -2.61 -11.05 2.17
CA ALA A 42 -2.17 -11.80 1.00
C ALA A 42 -3.19 -12.91 0.63
N PRO A 43 -3.34 -13.27 -0.65
CA PRO A 43 -2.67 -12.71 -1.83
C PRO A 43 -3.39 -11.51 -2.47
N ASN A 44 -4.49 -11.05 -1.86
CA ASN A 44 -5.40 -10.09 -2.49
C ASN A 44 -4.99 -8.62 -2.27
N PHE A 45 -4.24 -8.32 -1.21
CA PHE A 45 -3.74 -7.01 -0.83
C PHE A 45 -4.78 -5.87 -0.92
N PRO A 46 -5.96 -6.01 -0.27
CA PRO A 46 -7.04 -5.04 -0.37
C PRO A 46 -6.65 -3.63 0.08
N ARG A 47 -5.77 -3.48 1.10
CA ARG A 47 -5.35 -2.14 1.58
C ARG A 47 -4.44 -1.45 0.58
N LEU A 48 -3.48 -2.17 0.01
CA LEU A 48 -2.63 -1.65 -1.07
C LEU A 48 -3.48 -1.22 -2.26
N ARG A 49 -4.48 -2.03 -2.65
CA ARG A 49 -5.37 -1.71 -3.77
C ARG A 49 -6.21 -0.47 -3.52
N GLU A 50 -6.78 -0.34 -2.32
CA GLU A 50 -7.51 0.87 -1.92
C GLU A 50 -6.61 2.12 -1.95
N PHE A 51 -5.36 1.99 -1.49
CA PHE A 51 -4.38 3.07 -1.54
C PHE A 51 -4.05 3.49 -2.97
N LEU A 52 -3.81 2.53 -3.88
CA LEU A 52 -3.54 2.81 -5.29
C LEU A 52 -4.77 3.44 -5.98
N ASP A 53 -5.98 2.96 -5.69
CA ASP A 53 -7.22 3.53 -6.22
C ASP A 53 -7.44 4.98 -5.74
N PHE A 54 -7.04 5.30 -4.51
CA PHE A 54 -7.04 6.67 -4.01
C PHE A 54 -5.97 7.53 -4.71
N TRP A 55 -4.77 6.99 -4.88
CA TRP A 55 -3.64 7.69 -5.49
C TRP A 55 -3.91 8.05 -6.96
N ASP A 56 -4.50 7.15 -7.74
CA ASP A 56 -4.80 7.37 -9.17
C ASP A 56 -5.91 8.42 -9.40
N ARG A 57 -6.82 8.59 -8.44
CA ARG A 57 -7.92 9.57 -8.53
C ARG A 57 -7.48 11.00 -8.18
N LYS A 58 -6.26 11.18 -7.68
CA LYS A 58 -5.72 12.45 -7.16
C LYS A 58 -4.75 13.06 -8.14
#